data_AF-A0A954S4W7-F1
#
_entry.id   AF-A0A954S4W7-F1
#
_cell.length_a   1.000
_cell.length_b   1.000
_cell.length_c   1.000
_cell.angle_alpha   90.00
_cell.angle_beta   90.00
_cell.angle_gamma   90.00
#
_symmetry.space_group_name_H-M   'P 1'
#
loop_
_entity.id
_entity.type
_entity.pdbx_description
1 polymer ?
#
loop_
_entity_poly.entity_id
_entity_poly.type
_entity_poly.pdbx_seq_one_letter_code
_entity_poly.pdbx_strand_id
1 'polypeptide(L)'
;CIGMSQGASFVHLLATKRANKIAAVVMHSGFLSRFEAGENSCPMMLIAGEDDPAFPLLRANVEQYRSHGHPITFVRVTNLGHEWSRRNNEDIWRFLSLHYTTGGED
;
A
#
# COMPACT_ATOMS: atom_id res chain seq x y z
N CYS A 1 -3.48 -3.53 -7.50
CA CYS A 1 -2.03 -3.72 -7.77
C CYS A 1 -1.33 -4.19 -6.51
N ILE A 2 -0.21 -4.90 -6.65
CA ILE A 2 0.61 -5.33 -5.52
C ILE A 2 2.10 -5.17 -5.85
N GLY A 3 2.89 -4.76 -4.87
CA GLY A 3 4.34 -4.61 -5.02
C GLY A 3 5.08 -4.85 -3.72
N MET A 4 6.35 -5.23 -3.84
CA MET A 4 7.28 -5.36 -2.73
C MET A 4 8.52 -4.50 -2.98
N SER A 5 9.10 -3.91 -1.93
CA SER A 5 10.33 -3.11 -2.02
C SER A 5 10.19 -1.98 -3.05
N GLN A 6 11.05 -1.89 -4.05
CA GLN A 6 10.91 -0.90 -5.14
C GLN A 6 9.60 -1.05 -5.93
N GLY A 7 9.06 -2.27 -6.05
CA GLY A 7 7.74 -2.50 -6.64
C GLY A 7 6.63 -1.87 -5.79
N ALA A 8 6.76 -1.88 -4.46
CA ALA A 8 5.84 -1.18 -3.57
C ALA A 8 5.97 0.34 -3.73
N SER A 9 7.19 0.89 -3.81
CA SER A 9 7.41 2.31 -4.10
C SER A 9 6.80 2.76 -5.44
N PHE A 10 6.87 1.90 -6.47
CA PHE A 10 6.20 2.17 -7.74
C PHE A 10 4.67 2.17 -7.59
N VAL A 11 4.11 1.20 -6.85
CA VAL A 11 2.67 1.14 -6.57
C VAL A 11 2.20 2.34 -5.76
N HIS A 12 3.01 2.81 -4.81
CA HIS A 12 2.76 4.07 -4.09
C HIS A 12 2.60 5.25 -5.06
N LEU A 13 3.55 5.41 -5.99
CA LEU A 13 3.52 6.48 -6.99
C LEU A 13 2.31 6.36 -7.92
N LEU A 14 1.96 5.14 -8.35
CA LEU A 14 0.74 4.94 -9.14
C LEU A 14 -0.50 5.36 -8.35
N ALA A 15 -0.56 5.02 -7.06
CA ALA A 15 -1.71 5.37 -6.25
C ALA A 15 -1.84 6.87 -6.03
N THR A 16 -0.74 7.63 -5.91
CA THR A 16 -0.83 9.10 -5.80
C THR A 16 -1.21 9.77 -7.11
N LYS A 17 -0.87 9.19 -8.26
CA LYS A 17 -1.12 9.80 -9.58
C LYS A 17 -2.38 9.30 -10.29
N ARG A 18 -2.89 8.11 -9.94
CA ARG A 18 -3.94 7.38 -10.68
C ARG A 18 -4.95 6.68 -9.76
N ALA A 19 -5.12 7.15 -8.50
CA ALA A 19 -6.04 6.54 -7.54
C ALA A 19 -7.44 6.24 -8.10
N ASN A 20 -8.01 7.14 -8.91
CA ASN A 20 -9.33 6.96 -9.52
C ASN A 20 -9.43 5.80 -10.54
N LYS A 21 -8.31 5.26 -10.99
CA LYS A 21 -8.25 4.11 -11.92
C LYS A 21 -7.83 2.81 -11.25
N ILE A 22 -7.62 2.82 -9.93
CA ILE A 22 -7.07 1.69 -9.20
C ILE A 22 -8.07 1.24 -8.14
N ALA A 23 -8.58 0.02 -8.27
CA ALA A 23 -9.53 -0.55 -7.33
C ALA A 23 -8.96 -0.65 -5.91
N ALA A 24 -7.72 -1.12 -5.78
CA ALA A 24 -6.96 -1.15 -4.53
C ALA A 24 -5.47 -1.39 -4.77
N VAL A 25 -4.65 -1.07 -3.76
CA VAL A 25 -3.21 -1.32 -3.76
C VAL A 25 -2.73 -2.05 -2.51
N VAL A 26 -1.76 -2.94 -2.67
CA VAL A 26 -1.01 -3.57 -1.58
C VAL A 26 0.47 -3.22 -1.74
N MET A 27 1.08 -2.68 -0.69
CA MET A 27 2.45 -2.18 -0.70
C MET A 27 3.22 -2.83 0.45
N HIS A 28 4.16 -3.71 0.13
CA HIS A 28 4.98 -4.41 1.13
C HIS A 28 6.40 -3.86 1.16
N SER A 29 6.87 -3.41 2.32
CA SER A 29 8.28 -2.99 2.53
C SER A 29 8.79 -1.95 1.52
N GLY A 30 7.92 -1.07 1.01
CA GLY A 30 8.31 0.06 0.16
C GLY A 30 7.75 1.37 0.68
N PHE A 31 8.39 2.47 0.32
CA PHE A 31 8.00 3.80 0.79
C PHE A 31 8.19 4.84 -0.32
N LEU A 32 7.55 5.99 -0.16
CA LEU A 32 7.84 7.20 -0.92
C LEU A 32 8.72 8.11 -0.07
N SER A 33 9.86 8.51 -0.64
CA SER A 33 10.72 9.55 -0.05
C SER A 33 10.06 10.93 -0.07
N ARG A 34 9.17 11.19 -1.04
CA ARG A 34 8.38 12.41 -1.14
C ARG A 34 6.92 12.06 -1.43
N PHE A 35 6.05 12.43 -0.51
CA PHE A 35 4.61 12.27 -0.67
C PHE A 35 4.02 13.48 -1.39
N GLU A 36 3.23 13.22 -2.42
CA GLU A 36 2.44 14.22 -3.12
C GLU A 36 1.01 13.70 -3.20
N ALA A 37 0.10 14.34 -2.47
CA ALA A 37 -1.29 13.95 -2.49
C ALA A 37 -1.89 14.15 -3.88
N GLY A 38 -2.62 13.14 -4.36
CA GLY A 38 -3.58 13.33 -5.45
C GLY A 38 -4.93 13.78 -4.88
N GLU A 39 -5.81 14.26 -5.76
CA GLU A 39 -7.19 14.64 -5.39
C GLU A 39 -8.08 13.42 -5.09
N ASN A 40 -7.68 12.24 -5.60
CA ASN A 40 -8.44 11.00 -5.48
C ASN A 40 -7.77 10.05 -4.49
N SER A 41 -8.58 9.24 -3.82
CA SER A 41 -8.11 8.15 -2.97
C SER A 41 -8.56 6.79 -3.50
N CYS A 42 -7.80 5.76 -3.12
CA CYS A 42 -8.17 4.37 -3.32
C CYS A 42 -7.84 3.57 -2.04
N PRO A 43 -8.53 2.44 -1.78
CA PRO A 43 -8.19 1.54 -0.70
C PRO A 43 -6.74 1.06 -0.78
N MET A 44 -6.04 1.09 0.35
CA MET A 44 -4.65 0.63 0.43
C MET A 44 -4.42 -0.31 1.60
N MET A 45 -3.59 -1.32 1.37
CA MET A 45 -2.99 -2.14 2.42
C MET A 45 -1.48 -1.92 2.39
N LEU A 46 -0.91 -1.48 3.51
CA LEU A 46 0.52 -1.33 3.67
C LEU A 46 1.01 -2.38 4.67
N ILE A 47 2.06 -3.09 4.31
CA ILE A 47 2.61 -4.20 5.09
C ILE A 47 4.10 -3.95 5.26
N ALA A 48 4.60 -4.11 6.47
CA ALA A 48 6.02 -3.95 6.74
C ALA A 48 6.48 -4.86 7.87
N GLY A 49 7.66 -5.44 7.69
CA GLY A 49 8.40 -6.06 8.77
C GLY A 49 8.80 -5.01 9.82
N GLU A 50 8.63 -5.31 11.10
CA GLU A 50 9.00 -4.40 12.19
C GLU A 50 10.52 -4.15 12.25
N ASP A 51 11.31 -5.14 11.83
CA ASP A 51 12.78 -5.08 11.82
C ASP A 51 13.32 -4.59 10.47
N ASP A 52 12.44 -4.25 9.51
CA ASP A 52 12.83 -3.67 8.24
C ASP A 52 13.34 -2.23 8.46
N PRO A 53 14.56 -1.87 8.02
CA PRO A 53 15.05 -0.49 8.12
C PRO A 53 14.13 0.55 7.46
N ALA A 54 13.31 0.14 6.49
CA ALA A 54 12.33 1.01 5.84
C ALA A 54 11.05 1.25 6.67
N PHE A 55 10.83 0.48 7.75
CA PHE A 55 9.60 0.52 8.56
C PHE A 55 9.22 1.94 9.06
N PRO A 56 10.15 2.77 9.59
CA PRO A 56 9.79 4.11 10.05
C PRO A 56 9.29 5.02 8.93
N LEU A 57 9.87 4.90 7.72
CA LEU A 57 9.50 5.70 6.56
C LEU A 57 8.14 5.27 6.00
N LEU A 58 7.91 3.95 5.90
CA LEU A 58 6.61 3.42 5.49
C LEU A 58 5.51 3.84 6.49
N ARG A 59 5.79 3.78 7.80
CA ARG A 59 4.84 4.26 8.83
C ARG A 59 4.54 5.74 8.67
N ALA A 60 5.52 6.57 8.34
CA ALA A 60 5.28 7.98 8.04
C ALA A 60 4.38 8.17 6.82
N ASN A 61 4.56 7.36 5.76
CA ASN A 61 3.65 7.38 4.62
C ASN A 61 2.23 6.97 4.99
N VAL A 62 2.02 5.97 5.87
CA VAL A 62 0.68 5.58 6.36
C VAL A 62 -0.06 6.79 6.93
N GLU A 63 0.61 7.57 7.79
CA GLU A 63 0.02 8.76 8.39
C GLU A 63 -0.27 9.84 7.35
N GLN A 64 0.62 10.03 6.37
CA GLN A 64 0.37 10.95 5.24
C GLN A 64 -0.84 10.52 4.42
N TYR A 65 -0.99 9.24 4.07
CA TYR A 65 -2.16 8.78 3.34
C TYR A 65 -3.45 8.97 4.15
N ARG A 66 -3.44 8.64 5.45
CA ARG A 66 -4.59 8.85 6.34
C ARG A 66 -4.99 10.32 6.41
N SER A 67 -4.03 11.24 6.54
CA SER A 67 -4.32 12.67 6.60
C SER A 67 -4.91 13.23 5.30
N HIS A 68 -4.78 12.50 4.19
CA HIS A 68 -5.35 12.85 2.87
C HIS A 68 -6.56 11.98 2.51
N GLY A 69 -7.21 11.34 3.49
CA GLY A 69 -8.49 10.67 3.29
C GLY A 69 -8.41 9.32 2.57
N HIS A 70 -7.23 8.70 2.49
CA HIS A 70 -7.13 7.34 1.97
C HIS A 70 -7.62 6.31 2.99
N PRO A 71 -8.44 5.33 2.59
CA PRO A 71 -8.74 4.17 3.42
C PRO A 71 -7.50 3.27 3.54
N ILE A 72 -6.90 3.19 4.73
CA ILE A 72 -5.65 2.45 4.96
C ILE A 72 -5.85 1.28 5.93
N THR A 73 -5.47 0.09 5.50
CA THR A 73 -5.14 -1.04 6.36
C THR A 73 -3.61 -1.10 6.53
N PHE A 74 -3.10 -0.96 7.76
CA PHE A 74 -1.67 -1.06 8.03
C PHE A 74 -1.36 -2.32 8.85
N VAL A 75 -0.47 -3.16 8.34
CA VAL A 75 -0.05 -4.41 8.97
C VAL A 75 1.43 -4.32 9.33
N ARG A 76 1.70 -4.28 10.63
CA ARG A 76 3.05 -4.47 11.18
C ARG A 76 3.29 -5.96 11.39
N VAL A 77 4.41 -6.46 10.88
CA VAL A 77 4.77 -7.87 10.90
C VAL A 77 5.95 -8.04 11.85
N THR A 78 5.67 -8.49 13.08
CA THR A 78 6.70 -8.71 14.12
C THR A 78 7.73 -9.76 13.71
N ASN A 79 8.99 -9.57 14.11
CA ASN A 79 10.12 -10.46 13.80
C ASN A 79 10.34 -10.69 12.30
N LEU A 80 10.12 -9.66 11.48
CA LEU A 80 10.34 -9.71 10.04
C LEU A 80 11.16 -8.49 9.62
N GLY A 81 12.22 -8.74 8.85
CA GLY A 81 13.02 -7.69 8.21
C GLY A 81 12.47 -7.31 6.83
N HIS A 82 13.37 -7.05 5.90
CA HIS A 82 13.04 -6.70 4.51
C HIS A 82 12.69 -7.94 3.67
N GLU A 83 11.58 -8.59 4.01
CA GLU A 83 11.15 -9.85 3.41
C GLU A 83 9.64 -9.87 3.15
N TRP A 84 9.17 -10.82 2.33
CA TRP A 84 7.75 -10.98 2.06
C TRP A 84 7.06 -11.75 3.19
N SER A 85 6.00 -11.17 3.77
CA SER A 85 5.20 -11.84 4.81
C SER A 85 4.28 -12.91 4.22
N ARG A 86 4.76 -14.16 4.12
CA ARG A 86 3.93 -15.30 3.68
C ARG A 86 2.68 -15.50 4.54
N ARG A 87 2.77 -15.21 5.84
CA ARG A 87 1.66 -15.34 6.79
C ARG A 87 0.50 -14.38 6.54
N ASN A 88 0.70 -13.33 5.73
CA ASN A 88 -0.34 -12.39 5.35
C ASN A 88 -0.85 -12.58 3.92
N ASN A 89 -0.46 -13.66 3.22
CA ASN A 89 -0.92 -13.91 1.85
C ASN A 89 -2.45 -13.98 1.73
N GLU A 90 -3.12 -14.63 2.69
CA GLU A 90 -4.58 -14.74 2.69
C GLU A 90 -5.25 -13.39 2.94
N ASP A 91 -4.72 -12.58 3.84
CA ASP A 91 -5.21 -11.22 4.09
C ASP A 91 -5.06 -10.33 2.85
N ILE A 92 -3.91 -10.41 2.19
CA ILE A 92 -3.63 -9.71 0.93
C ILE A 92 -4.63 -10.12 -0.14
N TRP A 93 -4.85 -11.42 -0.30
CA TRP A 93 -5.78 -11.96 -1.29
C TRP A 93 -7.20 -11.51 -1.01
N ARG A 94 -7.63 -11.58 0.26
CA ARG A 94 -8.94 -11.14 0.70
C ARG A 94 -9.14 -9.65 0.45
N PHE A 95 -8.16 -8.82 0.83
CA PHE A 95 -8.20 -7.38 0.62
C PHE A 95 -8.38 -7.04 -0.87
N LEU A 96 -7.58 -7.62 -1.75
CA LEU A 96 -7.69 -7.38 -3.18
C LEU A 96 -9.02 -7.90 -3.76
N SER A 97 -9.51 -9.05 -3.30
CA SER A 97 -10.76 -9.64 -3.79
C SER A 97 -12.01 -8.82 -3.43
N LEU A 98 -11.97 -8.08 -2.32
CA LEU A 98 -13.04 -7.16 -1.92
C LEU A 98 -13.06 -5.87 -2.75
N HIS A 99 -11.99 -5.59 -3.49
CA HIS A 99 -11.81 -4.35 -4.23
C HIS A 99 -11.55 -4.67 -5.72
N TYR A 100 -12.63 -4.88 -6.47
CA TYR A 100 -12.57 -5.00 -7.92
C TYR A 100 -13.26 -3.77 -8.55
N THR A 101 -12.67 -3.25 -9.62
CA THR A 101 -13.38 -2.32 -10.49
C THR A 101 -14.28 -3.15 -11.41
N THR A 102 -15.59 -2.95 -11.34
CA THR A 102 -16.45 -3.30 -12.48
C THR A 102 -15.99 -2.41 -13.62
N GLY A 103 -15.45 -2.98 -14.70
CA GLY A 103 -15.00 -2.18 -15.84
C GLY A 103 -16.13 -1.24 -16.25
N GLY A 104 -15.92 0.06 -16.09
CA GLY A 104 -16.79 1.07 -16.68
C GLY A 104 -16.61 0.99 -18.17
N GLU A 105 -17.67 0.60 -18.87
CA GLU A 105 -17.88 1.02 -20.25
C GLU A 105 -18.08 2.54 -20.19
N ASP A 106 -16.99 3.28 -20.43
CA ASP A 106 -17.03 4.71 -20.78
C ASP A 106 -16.79 4.85 -22.30
#